data_AF-A0A3L6MY86-F1
#
_entry.id   AF-A0A3L6MY86-F1
#
_cell.length_a   1.000
_cell.length_b   1.000
_cell.length_c   1.000
_cell.angle_alpha   90.00
_cell.angle_beta   90.00
_cell.angle_gamma   90.00
#
_symmetry.space_group_name_H-M   'P 1'
#
loop_
_entity.id
_entity.type
_entity.pdbx_description
1 polymer ?
#
loop_
_entity_poly.entity_id
_entity_poly.type
_entity_poly.pdbx_seq_one_letter_code
_entity_poly.pdbx_strand_id
1 'polypeptide(L)'
;MALGYHEDLSKKADTPMFLIELQKAAFARIYSLDKNSSLFLGCPLRLSRRFCHFQLPDSRLPLDCQFPMSNDLELYQWDPNSSMNYRADSRWSALCAFVKEDAIELLFDNNRSDCRQTIDALQNLADKHWNALPIHFRVRDSIRNHSESPFERDFVASIRLNHLHLIFLLRRLAWDRL
;
A
#
# COMPACT_ATOMS: atom_id res chain seq x y z
N MET A 1 -15.45 7.33 -9.64
CA MET A 1 -15.07 5.98 -10.10
C MET A 1 -15.57 5.71 -11.53
N ALA A 2 -15.28 6.60 -12.49
CA ALA A 2 -15.89 6.52 -13.84
C ALA A 2 -15.06 5.69 -14.85
N LEU A 3 -13.79 5.41 -14.57
CA LEU A 3 -12.86 4.76 -15.51
C LEU A 3 -12.72 3.24 -15.31
N GLY A 4 -13.52 2.62 -14.45
CA GLY A 4 -13.53 1.15 -14.27
C GLY A 4 -12.28 0.56 -13.58
N TYR A 5 -11.40 1.35 -12.96
CA TYR A 5 -10.16 0.86 -12.34
C TYR A 5 -10.33 -0.09 -11.13
N HIS A 6 -11.55 -0.20 -10.62
CA HIS A 6 -11.93 -1.09 -9.53
C HIS A 6 -12.42 -2.46 -10.03
N GLU A 7 -12.60 -2.60 -11.35
CA GLU A 7 -13.02 -3.84 -12.00
C GLU A 7 -11.84 -4.81 -12.12
N ASP A 8 -12.17 -6.08 -12.31
CA ASP A 8 -11.17 -7.12 -12.56
C ASP A 8 -10.56 -6.98 -13.96
N LEU A 9 -9.31 -6.53 -14.02
CA LEU A 9 -8.59 -6.31 -15.29
C LEU A 9 -8.20 -7.61 -15.99
N SER A 10 -8.22 -8.76 -15.29
CA SER A 10 -7.94 -10.07 -15.89
C SER A 10 -9.02 -10.50 -16.91
N LYS A 11 -10.20 -9.89 -16.83
CA LYS A 11 -11.34 -10.17 -17.73
C LYS A 11 -11.27 -9.40 -19.05
N LYS A 12 -10.32 -8.48 -19.22
CA LYS A 12 -10.18 -7.64 -20.43
C LYS A 12 -9.11 -8.23 -21.35
N ALA A 13 -9.47 -9.30 -22.07
CA ALA A 13 -8.57 -10.16 -22.85
C ALA A 13 -7.64 -9.42 -23.86
N ASP A 14 -8.06 -8.27 -24.40
CA ASP A 14 -7.29 -7.53 -25.41
C ASP A 14 -6.47 -6.34 -24.86
N THR A 15 -6.36 -6.19 -23.53
CA THR A 15 -5.65 -5.02 -22.96
C THR A 15 -4.14 -5.27 -22.89
N PRO A 16 -3.30 -4.38 -23.45
CA PRO A 16 -1.84 -4.50 -23.32
C PRO A 16 -1.37 -4.51 -21.87
N MET A 17 -0.37 -5.34 -21.56
CA MET A 17 0.15 -5.52 -20.19
C MET A 17 0.59 -4.20 -19.53
N PHE A 18 1.28 -3.32 -20.27
CA PHE A 18 1.71 -2.03 -19.73
C PHE A 18 0.53 -1.17 -19.27
N LEU A 19 -0.61 -1.26 -19.96
CA LEU A 19 -1.82 -0.52 -19.63
C LEU A 19 -2.51 -1.13 -18.40
N ILE A 20 -2.52 -2.46 -18.28
CA ILE A 20 -3.00 -3.15 -17.08
C ILE A 20 -2.18 -2.71 -15.85
N GLU A 21 -0.86 -2.73 -15.93
CA GLU A 21 0.01 -2.33 -14.81
C GLU A 21 -0.09 -0.85 -14.48
N LEU A 22 -0.29 0.01 -15.48
CA LEU A 22 -0.57 1.43 -15.28
C LEU A 22 -1.90 1.63 -14.53
N GLN A 23 -2.95 0.91 -14.90
CA GLN A 23 -4.25 0.99 -14.25
C GLN A 23 -4.18 0.50 -12.80
N LYS A 24 -3.49 -0.62 -12.53
CA LYS A 24 -3.24 -1.12 -11.17
C LYS A 24 -2.49 -0.08 -10.32
N ALA A 25 -1.43 0.52 -10.87
CA ALA A 25 -0.66 1.56 -10.18
C ALA A 25 -1.49 2.82 -9.90
N ALA A 26 -2.29 3.27 -10.88
CA ALA A 26 -3.18 4.41 -10.72
C ALA A 26 -4.24 4.14 -9.63
N PHE A 27 -4.87 2.97 -9.65
CA PHE A 27 -5.84 2.58 -8.64
C PHE A 27 -5.22 2.50 -7.25
N ALA A 28 -4.03 1.92 -7.13
CA ALA A 28 -3.27 1.86 -5.89
C ALA A 28 -3.04 3.26 -5.28
N ARG A 29 -2.70 4.25 -6.12
CA ARG A 29 -2.54 5.64 -5.69
C ARG A 29 -3.84 6.28 -5.25
N ILE A 30 -4.88 6.20 -6.09
CA ILE A 30 -6.21 6.76 -5.79
C ILE A 30 -6.72 6.20 -4.47
N TYR A 31 -6.61 4.89 -4.28
CA TYR A 31 -7.05 4.22 -3.06
C TYR A 31 -6.22 4.66 -1.84
N SER A 32 -4.89 4.75 -1.95
CA SER A 32 -4.05 5.22 -0.85
C SER A 32 -4.35 6.67 -0.45
N LEU A 33 -4.62 7.53 -1.43
CA LEU A 33 -4.96 8.92 -1.25
C LEU A 33 -6.31 9.09 -0.54
N ASP A 34 -7.31 8.28 -0.89
CA ASP A 34 -8.60 8.23 -0.21
C ASP A 34 -8.42 8.00 1.30
N LYS A 35 -7.62 7.00 1.69
CA LYS A 35 -7.39 6.65 3.11
C LYS A 35 -6.65 7.75 3.84
N ASN A 36 -5.58 8.27 3.23
CA ASN A 36 -4.80 9.35 3.82
C ASN A 36 -5.65 10.61 4.00
N SER A 37 -6.50 10.94 3.03
CA SER A 37 -7.39 12.10 3.10
C SER A 37 -8.49 11.92 4.14
N SER A 38 -9.12 10.73 4.21
CA SER A 38 -10.12 10.39 5.22
C SER A 38 -9.55 10.46 6.63
N LEU A 39 -8.34 9.93 6.86
CA LEU A 39 -7.65 10.03 8.16
C LEU A 39 -7.36 11.47 8.56
N PHE A 40 -6.82 12.26 7.63
CA PHE A 40 -6.44 13.63 7.91
C PHE A 40 -7.64 14.52 8.20
N LEU A 41 -8.74 14.34 7.46
CA LEU A 41 -9.95 15.16 7.57
C LEU A 41 -11.00 14.59 8.54
N GLY A 42 -10.79 13.40 9.10
CA GLY A 42 -11.80 12.70 9.91
C GLY A 42 -13.08 12.36 9.12
N CYS A 43 -12.98 12.17 7.81
CA CYS A 43 -14.11 11.88 6.94
C CYS A 43 -14.31 10.36 6.77
N PRO A 44 -15.55 9.90 6.50
CA PRO A 44 -15.81 8.52 6.09
C PRO A 44 -15.01 8.13 4.83
N LEU A 45 -14.70 6.84 4.70
CA LEU A 45 -14.03 6.27 3.52
C LEU A 45 -14.93 6.37 2.29
N ARG A 46 -14.38 6.82 1.15
CA ARG A 46 -15.14 6.89 -0.12
C ARG A 46 -14.91 5.68 -1.00
N LEU A 47 -13.77 5.00 -0.83
CA LEU A 47 -13.46 3.75 -1.50
C LEU A 47 -13.30 2.68 -0.43
N SER A 48 -14.09 1.62 -0.47
CA SER A 48 -13.81 0.44 0.36
C SER A 48 -13.29 -0.70 -0.50
N ARG A 49 -12.29 -1.42 0.01
CA ARG A 49 -11.75 -2.63 -0.61
C ARG A 49 -12.83 -3.68 -0.83
N ARG A 50 -13.87 -3.72 0.01
CA ARG A 50 -14.99 -4.68 -0.07
C ARG A 50 -15.79 -4.58 -1.38
N PHE A 51 -15.75 -3.42 -2.04
CA PHE A 51 -16.48 -3.15 -3.28
C PHE A 51 -15.57 -3.02 -4.51
N CYS A 52 -14.29 -3.38 -4.38
CA CYS A 52 -13.30 -3.25 -5.45
C CYS A 52 -12.53 -4.56 -5.66
N HIS A 53 -12.29 -4.94 -6.91
CA HIS A 53 -11.35 -6.01 -7.23
C HIS A 53 -9.92 -5.46 -7.22
N PHE A 54 -9.30 -5.42 -6.05
CA PHE A 54 -8.01 -4.76 -5.87
C PHE A 54 -6.86 -5.62 -6.41
N GLN A 55 -6.18 -5.12 -7.43
CA GLN A 55 -4.99 -5.74 -8.01
C GLN A 55 -3.78 -4.81 -7.81
N LEU A 56 -2.72 -5.31 -7.17
CA LEU A 56 -1.50 -4.54 -6.96
C LEU A 56 -0.63 -4.56 -8.22
N PRO A 57 0.05 -3.44 -8.56
CA PRO A 57 1.00 -3.43 -9.65
C PRO A 57 2.20 -4.32 -9.32
N ASP A 58 2.75 -4.98 -10.35
CA ASP A 58 4.00 -5.73 -10.26
C ASP A 58 5.19 -4.77 -10.45
N SER A 59 5.94 -4.58 -9.38
CA SER A 59 7.14 -3.75 -9.34
C SER A 59 8.36 -4.36 -10.02
N ARG A 60 8.33 -5.65 -10.36
CA ARG A 60 9.44 -6.36 -11.03
C ARG A 60 9.43 -6.15 -12.52
N LEU A 61 8.25 -5.88 -13.09
CA LEU A 61 8.09 -5.73 -14.53
C LEU A 61 8.81 -4.45 -15.00
N PRO A 62 9.58 -4.54 -16.11
CA PRO A 62 10.06 -3.37 -16.83
C PRO A 62 8.91 -2.41 -17.16
N LEU A 63 9.20 -1.11 -17.33
CA LEU A 63 8.17 -0.11 -17.62
C LEU A 63 7.38 -0.43 -18.89
N ASP A 64 8.06 -0.96 -19.90
CA ASP A 64 7.51 -1.37 -21.19
C ASP A 64 6.82 -2.75 -21.17
N CYS A 65 6.89 -3.47 -20.04
CA CYS A 65 6.19 -4.74 -19.80
C CYS A 65 6.38 -5.79 -20.92
N GLN A 66 7.52 -5.78 -21.62
CA GLN A 66 7.74 -6.62 -22.80
C GLN A 66 7.74 -8.14 -22.49
N PHE A 67 8.02 -8.52 -21.24
CA PHE A 67 8.08 -9.91 -20.82
C PHE A 67 7.08 -10.17 -19.66
N PRO A 68 6.11 -11.08 -19.82
CA PRO A 68 5.27 -11.50 -18.72
C PRO A 68 6.11 -12.33 -17.73
N MET A 69 6.26 -11.83 -16.50
CA MET A 69 6.82 -12.62 -15.40
C MET A 69 5.73 -13.58 -14.89
N SER A 70 5.93 -14.87 -15.09
CA SER A 70 4.92 -15.94 -14.93
C SER A 70 4.70 -16.43 -13.49
N ASN A 71 5.15 -15.71 -12.47
CA ASN A 71 4.97 -16.13 -11.09
C ASN A 71 4.02 -15.19 -10.37
N ASP A 72 2.83 -15.71 -10.06
CA ASP A 72 1.87 -15.13 -9.11
C ASP A 72 2.57 -14.95 -7.78
N LEU A 73 3.11 -13.75 -7.57
CA LEU A 73 3.66 -13.37 -6.29
C LEU A 73 2.47 -13.15 -5.36
N GLU A 74 2.43 -13.86 -4.22
CA GLU A 74 1.41 -13.61 -3.22
C GLU A 74 1.34 -12.11 -2.90
N LEU A 75 0.15 -11.63 -2.54
CA LEU A 75 -0.16 -10.20 -2.32
C LEU A 75 0.89 -9.47 -1.45
N TYR A 76 1.52 -10.20 -0.52
CA TYR A 76 2.42 -9.66 0.50
C TYR A 76 3.90 -9.98 0.27
N GLN A 77 4.23 -10.74 -0.76
CA GLN A 77 5.61 -11.07 -1.08
C GLN A 77 6.25 -9.95 -1.91
N TRP A 78 7.56 -9.80 -1.77
CA TRP A 78 8.41 -8.88 -2.51
C TRP A 78 9.62 -9.63 -3.02
N ASP A 79 10.08 -9.29 -4.23
CA ASP A 79 11.37 -9.77 -4.71
C ASP A 79 12.48 -8.98 -4.01
N PRO A 80 13.43 -9.65 -3.32
CA PRO A 80 14.56 -8.99 -2.66
C PRO A 80 15.38 -8.08 -3.60
N ASN A 81 15.38 -8.36 -4.90
CA ASN A 81 16.11 -7.61 -5.92
C ASN A 81 15.24 -6.56 -6.64
N SER A 82 14.02 -6.27 -6.13
CA SER A 82 13.14 -5.27 -6.73
C SER A 82 13.83 -3.90 -6.82
N SER A 83 13.75 -3.26 -7.97
CA SER A 83 14.26 -1.89 -8.14
C SER A 83 13.34 -0.87 -7.48
N MET A 84 13.91 0.25 -7.02
CA MET A 84 13.12 1.40 -6.61
C MET A 84 12.46 1.99 -7.86
N ASN A 85 11.12 1.99 -7.90
CA ASN A 85 10.35 2.52 -9.02
C ASN A 85 8.94 2.93 -8.55
N TYR A 86 8.22 3.67 -9.39
CA TYR A 86 6.87 4.16 -9.04
C TYR A 86 5.85 3.04 -8.81
N ARG A 87 6.00 1.86 -9.43
CA ARG A 87 5.11 0.71 -9.18
C ARG A 87 5.36 0.12 -7.79
N ALA A 88 6.62 0.01 -7.36
CA ALA A 88 6.98 -0.40 -6.01
C ALA A 88 6.39 0.56 -4.95
N ASP A 89 6.54 1.88 -5.14
CA ASP A 89 5.99 2.85 -4.19
C ASP A 89 4.46 2.84 -4.18
N SER A 90 3.83 2.64 -5.34
CA SER A 90 2.36 2.50 -5.44
C SER A 90 1.86 1.23 -4.74
N ARG A 91 2.54 0.09 -4.94
CA ARG A 91 2.25 -1.17 -4.26
C ARG A 91 2.36 -1.01 -2.75
N TRP A 92 3.46 -0.42 -2.26
CA TRP A 92 3.64 -0.15 -0.84
C TRP A 92 2.56 0.75 -0.26
N SER A 93 2.28 1.87 -0.93
CA SER A 93 1.25 2.82 -0.52
C SER A 93 -0.13 2.16 -0.38
N ALA A 94 -0.48 1.26 -1.30
CA ALA A 94 -1.73 0.50 -1.23
C ALA A 94 -1.75 -0.52 -0.07
N LEU A 95 -0.65 -1.25 0.17
CA LEU A 95 -0.54 -2.16 1.31
C LEU A 95 -0.70 -1.43 2.65
N CYS A 96 -0.06 -0.26 2.81
CA CYS A 96 -0.30 0.58 3.99
C CYS A 96 -1.76 1.04 4.07
N ALA A 97 -2.37 1.38 2.93
CA ALA A 97 -3.75 1.82 2.87
C ALA A 97 -4.76 0.71 3.24
N PHE A 98 -4.45 -0.57 3.00
CA PHE A 98 -5.27 -1.68 3.49
C PHE A 98 -5.37 -1.68 5.01
N VAL A 99 -4.22 -1.57 5.69
CA VAL A 99 -4.21 -1.53 7.15
C VAL A 99 -4.86 -0.25 7.68
N LYS A 100 -4.69 0.88 6.97
CA LYS A 100 -5.37 2.15 7.31
C LYS A 100 -6.88 2.06 7.15
N GLU A 101 -7.42 1.40 6.12
CA GLU A 101 -8.86 1.20 5.95
C GLU A 101 -9.44 0.47 7.17
N ASP A 102 -8.85 -0.68 7.53
CA ASP A 102 -9.31 -1.48 8.66
C ASP A 102 -9.17 -0.69 9.99
N ALA A 103 -8.12 0.12 10.15
CA ALA A 103 -7.94 1.02 11.30
C ALA A 103 -8.98 2.16 11.35
N ILE A 104 -9.36 2.73 10.20
CA ILE A 104 -10.40 3.77 10.12
C ILE A 104 -11.76 3.18 10.50
N GLU A 105 -12.07 1.96 10.06
CA GLU A 105 -13.30 1.27 10.49
C GLU A 105 -13.36 1.19 12.03
N LEU A 106 -12.25 0.85 12.70
CA LEU A 106 -12.17 0.84 14.16
C LEU A 106 -12.28 2.22 14.82
N LEU A 107 -11.86 3.29 14.15
CA LEU A 107 -12.02 4.67 14.66
C LEU A 107 -13.49 5.08 14.69
N PHE A 108 -14.26 4.68 13.67
CA PHE A 108 -15.68 5.03 13.57
C PHE A 108 -16.61 4.05 14.30
N ASP A 109 -16.21 2.79 14.50
CA ASP A 109 -16.98 1.79 15.24
C ASP A 109 -16.54 1.68 16.71
N ASN A 110 -17.16 2.50 17.56
CA ASN A 110 -16.84 2.57 18.99
C ASN A 110 -17.36 1.40 19.85
N ASN A 111 -18.23 0.55 19.31
CA ASN A 111 -18.90 -0.50 20.09
C ASN A 111 -18.33 -1.90 19.82
N ARG A 112 -17.21 -1.99 19.10
CA ARG A 112 -16.60 -3.27 18.73
C ARG A 112 -15.95 -3.96 19.95
N SER A 113 -16.49 -5.11 20.34
CA SER A 113 -16.00 -5.90 21.49
C SER A 113 -14.62 -6.53 21.25
N ASP A 114 -14.23 -6.73 20.00
CA ASP A 114 -12.96 -7.33 19.58
C ASP A 114 -11.89 -6.29 19.18
N CYS A 115 -12.08 -5.03 19.56
CA CYS A 115 -11.23 -3.91 19.16
C CYS A 115 -9.74 -4.16 19.44
N ARG A 116 -9.38 -4.61 20.65
CA ARG A 116 -7.98 -4.89 21.02
C ARG A 116 -7.36 -5.99 20.17
N GLN A 117 -8.04 -7.12 20.03
CA GLN A 117 -7.57 -8.23 19.19
C GLN A 117 -7.36 -7.80 17.73
N THR A 118 -8.25 -6.95 17.23
CA THR A 118 -8.15 -6.41 15.86
C THR A 118 -6.95 -5.47 15.72
N ILE A 119 -6.71 -4.59 16.70
CA ILE A 119 -5.53 -3.72 16.72
C ILE A 119 -4.25 -4.54 16.72
N ASP A 120 -4.15 -5.58 17.55
CA ASP A 120 -2.98 -6.47 17.60
C ASP A 120 -2.77 -7.19 16.26
N ALA A 121 -3.85 -7.67 15.62
CA ALA A 121 -3.78 -8.28 14.30
C ALA A 121 -3.29 -7.29 13.23
N LEU A 122 -3.73 -6.03 13.28
CA LEU A 122 -3.29 -4.97 12.36
C LEU A 122 -1.83 -4.58 12.59
N GLN A 123 -1.36 -4.56 13.85
CA GLN A 123 0.06 -4.34 14.17
C GLN A 123 0.92 -5.46 13.60
N ASN A 124 0.55 -6.72 13.84
CA ASN A 124 1.25 -7.88 13.27
C ASN A 124 1.28 -7.84 11.73
N LEU A 125 0.18 -7.42 11.10
CA LEU A 125 0.11 -7.26 9.65
C LEU A 125 1.02 -6.14 9.14
N ALA A 126 1.04 -4.99 9.82
CA ALA A 126 1.93 -3.88 9.50
C ALA A 126 3.42 -4.27 9.61
N ASP A 127 3.78 -4.99 10.67
CA ASP A 127 5.13 -5.52 10.86
C ASP A 127 5.49 -6.56 9.80
N LYS A 128 4.55 -7.45 9.44
CA LYS A 128 4.74 -8.40 8.34
C LYS A 128 5.00 -7.68 7.02
N HIS A 129 4.23 -6.64 6.70
CA HIS A 129 4.44 -5.84 5.48
C HIS A 129 5.78 -5.14 5.47
N TRP A 130 6.14 -4.49 6.59
CA TRP A 130 7.44 -3.84 6.72
C TRP A 130 8.59 -4.83 6.59
N ASN A 131 8.50 -5.99 7.25
CA ASN A 131 9.58 -6.97 7.24
C ASN A 131 9.75 -7.67 5.89
N ALA A 132 8.69 -7.76 5.09
CA ALA A 132 8.73 -8.31 3.74
C ALA A 132 9.38 -7.36 2.71
N LEU A 133 9.50 -6.06 2.99
CA LEU A 133 10.14 -5.12 2.05
C LEU A 133 11.63 -5.46 1.85
N PRO A 134 12.15 -5.24 0.63
CA PRO A 134 13.58 -5.30 0.37
C PRO A 134 14.40 -4.42 1.33
N ILE A 135 15.59 -4.88 1.71
CA ILE A 135 16.42 -4.20 2.73
C ILE A 135 16.75 -2.76 2.30
N HIS A 136 17.08 -2.55 1.03
CA HIS A 136 17.40 -1.22 0.47
C HIS A 136 16.21 -0.28 0.42
N PHE A 137 14.97 -0.77 0.52
CA PHE A 137 13.79 0.11 0.66
C PHE A 137 13.61 0.60 2.10
N ARG A 138 14.18 -0.11 3.08
CA ARG A 138 13.96 0.11 4.52
C ARG A 138 15.04 0.97 5.16
N VAL A 139 15.12 2.23 4.73
CA VAL A 139 16.07 3.19 5.28
C VAL A 139 15.74 3.51 6.74
N ARG A 140 16.61 3.08 7.66
CA ARG A 140 16.50 3.36 9.10
C ARG A 140 17.26 4.61 9.52
N ASP A 141 18.36 4.91 8.83
CA ASP A 141 19.23 6.04 9.12
C ASP A 141 18.71 7.34 8.48
N SER A 142 19.51 8.41 8.57
CA SER A 142 19.16 9.69 7.94
C SER A 142 19.06 9.52 6.42
N ILE A 143 17.95 9.97 5.83
CA ILE A 143 17.74 9.97 4.36
C ILE A 143 18.84 10.78 3.64
N ARG A 144 19.44 11.76 4.33
CA ARG A 144 20.56 12.55 3.79
C ARG A 144 21.80 11.70 3.50
N ASN A 145 21.94 10.56 4.18
CA ASN A 145 23.08 9.66 4.04
C ASN A 145 22.92 8.70 2.86
N HIS A 146 21.73 8.60 2.27
CA HIS A 146 21.54 7.87 1.02
C HIS A 146 22.04 8.75 -0.12
N SER A 147 23.16 8.39 -0.74
CA SER A 147 23.79 9.14 -1.86
C SER A 147 23.26 8.75 -3.24
N GLU A 148 22.26 7.89 -3.25
CA GLU A 148 21.52 7.45 -4.42
C GLU A 148 20.64 8.60 -4.96
N SER A 149 20.13 8.49 -6.18
CA SER A 149 19.53 9.60 -6.93
C SER A 149 18.44 10.39 -6.16
N PRO A 150 18.11 11.64 -6.57
CA PRO A 150 16.98 12.39 -5.97
C PRO A 150 15.68 11.60 -5.94
N PHE A 151 15.44 10.77 -6.97
CA PHE A 151 14.30 9.87 -7.04
C PHE A 151 14.36 8.78 -5.96
N GLU A 152 15.49 8.09 -5.80
CA GLU A 152 15.65 7.04 -4.78
C GLU A 152 15.52 7.60 -3.35
N ARG A 153 16.03 8.82 -3.12
CA ARG A 153 15.84 9.55 -1.86
C ARG A 153 14.36 9.82 -1.55
N ASP A 154 13.61 10.31 -2.53
CA ASP A 154 12.18 10.56 -2.39
C ASP A 154 11.41 9.25 -2.16
N PHE A 155 11.78 8.20 -2.90
CA PHE A 155 11.22 6.86 -2.76
C PHE A 155 11.37 6.34 -1.32
N VAL A 156 12.59 6.28 -0.78
CA VAL A 156 12.82 5.75 0.58
C VAL A 156 12.17 6.63 1.66
N ALA A 157 12.07 7.94 1.42
CA ALA A 157 11.34 8.85 2.29
C ALA A 157 9.84 8.51 2.30
N SER A 158 9.23 8.32 1.12
CA SER A 158 7.82 7.91 0.97
C SER A 158 7.54 6.57 1.68
N ILE A 159 8.40 5.56 1.46
CA ILE A 159 8.28 4.24 2.09
C ILE A 159 8.25 4.38 3.61
N ARG A 160 9.24 5.09 4.18
CA ARG A 160 9.37 5.26 5.62
C ARG A 160 8.25 6.10 6.22
N LEU A 161 7.85 7.20 5.58
CA LEU A 161 6.77 8.06 6.06
C LEU A 161 5.44 7.31 6.14
N ASN A 162 5.12 6.49 5.12
CA ASN A 162 3.92 5.66 5.15
C ASN A 162 3.94 4.63 6.28
N HIS A 163 5.10 4.00 6.53
CA HIS A 163 5.27 3.07 7.64
C HIS A 163 5.09 3.74 9.01
N LEU A 164 5.75 4.88 9.22
CA LEU A 164 5.68 5.62 10.49
C LEU A 164 4.28 6.14 10.76
N HIS A 165 3.60 6.66 9.72
CA HIS A 165 2.21 7.08 9.84
C HIS A 165 1.31 5.91 10.25
N LEU A 166 1.50 4.74 9.64
CA LEU A 166 0.74 3.54 10.00
C LEU A 166 0.98 3.12 11.46
N ILE A 167 2.23 3.06 11.91
CA ILE A 167 2.57 2.74 13.30
C ILE A 167 1.94 3.74 14.25
N PHE A 168 2.06 5.04 13.95
CA PHE A 168 1.50 6.10 14.77
C PHE A 168 -0.02 5.94 14.93
N LEU A 169 -0.73 5.69 13.83
CA LEU A 169 -2.17 5.46 13.81
C LEU A 169 -2.57 4.27 14.71
N LEU A 170 -1.90 3.14 14.57
CA LEU A 170 -2.20 1.93 15.34
C LEU A 170 -1.89 2.09 16.83
N ARG A 171 -0.80 2.80 17.17
CA ARG A 171 -0.46 3.11 18.57
C ARG A 171 -1.47 4.06 19.20
N ARG A 172 -1.91 5.07 18.46
CA ARG A 172 -2.96 5.99 18.90
C ARG A 172 -4.27 5.23 19.18
N LEU A 173 -4.66 4.35 18.27
CA LEU A 173 -5.84 3.49 18.44
C LEU A 173 -5.73 2.59 19.68
N ALA A 174 -4.57 1.98 19.91
CA ALA A 174 -4.32 1.17 21.10
C ALA A 174 -4.45 2.01 22.38
N TRP A 175 -3.97 3.25 22.36
CA TRP A 175 -4.02 4.17 23.49
C TRP A 175 -5.46 4.64 23.80
N ASP A 176 -6.24 5.01 22.79
CA ASP A 176 -7.62 5.50 22.97
C ASP A 176 -8.59 4.41 23.48
N ARG A 177 -8.16 3.14 23.51
CA ARG A 177 -8.94 1.95 23.89
C ARG A 177 -8.41 1.25 25.17
N LEU A 178 -7.47 1.89 25.87
CA LEU A 178 -7.04 1.52 27.24
C LEU A 178 -7.99 2.10 28.27
#